data_AF-K3ZDI7-F1
#
_entry.id   AF-K3ZDI7-F1
#
_cell.length_a   1.000
_cell.length_b   1.000
_cell.length_c   1.000
_cell.angle_alpha   90.00
_cell.angle_beta   90.00
_cell.angle_gamma   90.00
#
_symmetry.space_group_name_H-M   'P 1'
#
loop_
_entity.id
_entity.type
_entity.pdbx_description
1 polymer ?
#
loop_
_entity_poly.entity_id
_entity_poly.type
_entity_poly.pdbx_seq_one_letter_code
_entity_poly.pdbx_strand_id
1 'polypeptide(L)'
;MVANRQQPSLEMLPSELLTVIAIHLAATSDQPMEDLGRLQVTCMVMRRVCSQRAIGRCVALLRYYSLLHLLLDVGNLEASLLTGIPDFFKGYQPSLDQLSRAVVGGLNVAAYLYALMLYRNTGGATAADMAKMYIGRLEGEEGTTASGTISPKMLHNFAYRECREDAVYLVVRILWNNVVLQEDLCPSVVCLIYVI
;
A
#
# COMPACT_ATOMS: atom_id res chain seq x y z
N MET A 1 27.92 22.33 43.91
CA MET A 1 28.20 22.43 42.45
C MET A 1 27.01 21.86 41.72
N VAL A 2 26.17 22.70 41.12
CA VAL A 2 25.02 22.26 40.32
C VAL A 2 25.54 22.03 38.90
N ALA A 3 25.49 20.78 38.43
CA ALA A 3 25.87 20.43 37.06
C ALA A 3 24.86 21.08 36.11
N ASN A 4 25.32 22.13 35.40
CA ASN A 4 24.57 22.78 34.34
C ASN A 4 24.45 21.79 33.17
N ARG A 5 23.41 20.94 33.17
CA ARG A 5 23.04 20.13 32.01
C ARG A 5 22.54 21.09 30.94
N GLN A 6 23.44 21.58 30.10
CA GLN A 6 23.05 22.28 28.88
C GLN A 6 22.15 21.34 28.08
N GLN A 7 20.86 21.68 27.98
CA GLN A 7 19.97 21.01 27.04
C GLN A 7 20.55 21.23 25.63
N PRO A 8 20.74 20.18 24.83
CA PRO A 8 21.18 20.36 23.45
C PRO A 8 20.13 21.20 22.71
N SER A 9 20.55 22.39 22.25
CA SER A 9 19.69 23.27 21.46
C SER A 9 19.36 22.59 20.12
N LEU A 10 18.09 22.61 19.74
CA LEU A 10 17.62 22.11 18.44
C LEU A 10 18.34 22.77 17.25
N GLU A 11 18.90 23.97 17.46
CA GLU A 11 19.70 24.69 16.47
C GLU A 11 21.02 23.99 16.10
N MET A 12 21.53 23.11 16.95
CA MET A 12 22.77 22.36 16.69
C MET A 12 22.52 21.04 15.95
N LEU A 13 21.26 20.65 15.76
CA LEU A 13 20.93 19.41 15.07
C LEU A 13 20.88 19.62 13.54
N PRO A 14 21.39 18.66 12.76
CA PRO A 14 21.17 18.61 11.32
C PRO A 14 19.68 18.64 10.98
N SER A 15 19.36 19.26 9.86
CA SER A 15 17.97 19.41 9.39
C SER A 15 17.28 18.06 9.16
N GLU A 16 18.05 17.04 8.77
CA GLU A 16 17.63 15.67 8.54
C GLU A 16 17.12 15.02 9.83
N LEU A 17 17.85 15.19 10.94
CA LEU A 17 17.43 14.66 12.24
C LEU A 17 16.18 15.38 12.77
N LEU A 18 16.09 16.69 12.53
CA LEU A 18 14.89 17.46 12.90
C LEU A 18 13.66 17.02 12.09
N THR A 19 13.85 16.70 10.80
CA THR A 19 12.80 16.13 9.95
C THR A 19 12.36 14.76 10.47
N VAL A 20 13.28 13.89 10.85
CA VAL A 20 12.95 12.59 11.48
C VAL A 20 12.17 12.77 12.77
N ILE A 21 12.57 13.72 13.64
CA ILE A 21 11.85 14.03 14.88
C ILE A 21 10.42 14.50 14.58
N ALA A 22 10.23 15.40 13.62
CA ALA A 22 8.92 15.91 13.26
C ALA A 22 8.03 14.84 12.60
N ILE A 23 8.60 13.96 11.78
CA ILE A 23 7.91 12.78 11.23
C ILE A 23 7.49 11.84 12.36
N HIS A 24 8.39 11.56 13.31
CA HIS A 24 8.10 10.69 14.44
C HIS A 24 7.00 11.27 15.34
N LEU A 25 7.05 12.57 15.62
CA LEU A 25 6.00 13.28 16.34
C LEU A 25 4.66 13.14 15.62
N ALA A 26 4.63 13.36 14.30
CA ALA A 26 3.41 13.17 13.51
C ALA A 26 2.90 11.73 13.55
N ALA A 27 3.79 10.74 13.49
CA ALA A 27 3.41 9.33 13.48
C ALA A 27 2.90 8.81 14.83
N THR A 28 3.33 9.41 15.94
CA THR A 28 3.00 8.97 17.31
C THR A 28 1.93 9.82 18.00
N SER A 29 1.61 10.98 17.45
CA SER A 29 0.58 11.88 17.97
C SER A 29 -0.81 11.45 17.51
N ASP A 30 -1.77 11.52 18.43
CA ASP A 30 -3.20 11.38 18.12
C ASP A 30 -3.74 12.57 17.29
N GLN A 31 -3.06 13.71 17.33
CA GLN A 31 -3.44 14.96 16.67
C GLN A 31 -2.24 15.61 15.96
N PRO A 32 -1.69 14.95 14.92
CA PRO A 32 -0.41 15.33 14.33
C PRO A 32 -0.39 16.75 13.75
N MET A 33 -1.52 17.21 13.22
CA MET A 33 -1.64 18.57 12.70
C MET A 33 -1.56 19.63 13.80
N GLU A 34 -2.16 19.36 14.96
CA GLU A 34 -2.19 20.31 16.06
C GLU A 34 -0.84 20.35 16.77
N ASP A 35 -0.23 19.19 17.02
CA ASP A 35 1.08 19.12 17.66
C ASP A 35 2.20 19.69 16.80
N LEU A 36 2.18 19.44 15.48
CA LEU A 36 3.11 20.14 14.57
C LEU A 36 2.84 21.64 14.51
N GLY A 37 1.57 22.07 14.56
CA GLY A 37 1.21 23.49 14.64
C GLY A 37 1.77 24.16 15.90
N ARG A 38 1.61 23.51 17.07
CA ARG A 38 2.19 23.97 18.35
C ARG A 38 3.71 24.02 18.28
N LEU A 39 4.35 23.03 17.66
CA LEU A 39 5.79 23.00 17.46
C LEU A 39 6.29 24.15 16.57
N GLN A 40 5.54 24.49 15.51
CA GLN A 40 5.84 25.62 14.63
C GLN A 40 5.76 26.98 15.34
N VAL A 41 4.84 27.13 16.30
CA VAL A 41 4.67 28.38 17.07
C VAL A 41 5.77 28.53 18.11
N THR A 42 6.20 27.42 18.73
CA THR A 42 7.15 27.45 19.86
C THR A 42 8.62 27.42 19.44
N CYS A 43 8.96 26.89 18.25
CA CYS A 43 10.35 26.73 17.82
C CYS A 43 10.55 27.19 16.37
N MET A 44 11.36 28.24 16.16
CA MET A 44 11.63 28.77 14.81
C MET A 44 12.38 27.78 13.90
N VAL A 45 13.27 26.96 14.47
CA VAL A 45 13.97 25.91 13.71
C VAL A 45 12.97 24.87 13.22
N MET A 46 12.11 24.37 14.11
CA MET A 46 11.07 23.42 13.74
C MET A 46 10.02 24.04 12.84
N ARG A 47 9.76 25.35 12.91
CA ARG A 47 8.88 26.03 11.95
C ARG A 47 9.36 25.84 10.51
N ARG A 48 10.67 25.99 10.26
CA ARG A 48 11.25 25.79 8.93
C ARG A 48 11.14 24.33 8.50
N VAL A 49 11.43 23.41 9.41
CA VAL A 49 11.36 21.96 9.17
C VAL A 49 9.93 21.54 8.87
N CYS A 50 8.96 21.84 9.74
CA CYS A 50 7.54 21.49 9.58
C CYS A 50 6.88 22.12 8.34
N SER A 51 7.44 23.22 7.82
CA SER A 51 7.01 23.82 6.55
C SER A 51 7.54 23.08 5.31
N GLN A 52 8.44 22.11 5.48
CA GLN A 52 8.97 21.31 4.38
C GLN A 52 7.87 20.43 3.79
N ARG A 53 7.93 20.29 2.45
CA ARG A 53 7.01 19.44 1.69
C ARG A 53 7.03 17.98 2.16
N ALA A 54 8.16 17.48 2.66
CA ALA A 54 8.28 16.12 3.19
C ALA A 54 7.35 15.88 4.39
N ILE A 55 7.21 16.85 5.30
CA ILE A 55 6.34 16.73 6.48
C ILE A 55 4.87 16.85 6.08
N GLY A 56 4.52 17.79 5.20
CA GLY A 56 3.17 17.85 4.64
C GLY A 56 2.74 16.54 3.96
N ARG A 57 3.65 15.89 3.22
CA ARG A 57 3.43 14.57 2.63
C ARG A 57 3.25 13.48 3.70
N CYS A 58 4.11 13.47 4.72
CA CYS A 58 4.02 12.51 5.82
C CYS A 58 2.65 12.60 6.52
N VAL A 59 2.19 13.80 6.85
CA VAL A 59 0.88 13.97 7.51
C VAL A 59 -0.27 13.55 6.59
N ALA A 60 -0.18 13.85 5.29
CA ALA A 60 -1.18 13.38 4.33
C ALA A 60 -1.24 11.85 4.25
N LEU A 61 -0.08 11.18 4.26
CA LEU A 61 0.02 9.71 4.28
C LEU A 61 -0.55 9.12 5.59
N LEU A 62 -0.23 9.72 6.75
CA LEU A 62 -0.78 9.27 8.03
C LEU A 62 -2.31 9.33 8.03
N ARG A 63 -2.89 10.44 7.57
CA ARG A 63 -4.36 10.58 7.45
C ARG A 63 -4.96 9.57 6.47
N TYR A 64 -4.28 9.34 5.35
CA TYR A 64 -4.70 8.33 4.38
C TYR A 64 -4.74 6.94 5.02
N TYR A 65 -3.70 6.53 5.74
CA TYR A 65 -3.66 5.24 6.43
C TYR A 65 -4.69 5.11 7.56
N SER A 66 -4.93 6.18 8.33
CA SER A 66 -6.01 6.18 9.33
C SER A 66 -7.38 6.00 8.69
N LEU A 67 -7.66 6.68 7.58
CA LEU A 67 -8.89 6.49 6.83
C LEU A 67 -9.00 5.08 6.25
N LEU A 68 -7.90 4.56 5.71
CA LEU A 68 -7.82 3.21 5.16
C LEU A 68 -8.14 2.16 6.22
N HIS A 69 -7.61 2.30 7.44
CA HIS A 69 -7.91 1.41 8.55
C HIS A 69 -9.39 1.45 8.94
N LEU A 70 -9.97 2.65 9.04
CA LEU A 70 -11.40 2.79 9.35
C LEU A 70 -12.29 2.17 8.27
N LEU A 71 -11.90 2.30 6.98
CA LEU A 71 -12.57 1.64 5.87
C LEU A 71 -12.43 0.10 5.93
N LEU A 72 -11.27 -0.39 6.36
CA LEU A 72 -11.02 -1.81 6.54
C LEU A 72 -11.88 -2.40 7.68
N ASP A 73 -12.05 -1.66 8.78
CA ASP A 73 -12.89 -2.05 9.93
C ASP A 73 -14.37 -2.19 9.54
N VAL A 74 -14.86 -1.35 8.63
CA VAL A 74 -16.24 -1.47 8.09
C VAL A 74 -16.36 -2.48 6.94
N GLY A 75 -15.28 -3.20 6.62
CA GLY A 75 -15.28 -4.26 5.61
C GLY A 75 -15.20 -3.77 4.17
N ASN A 76 -14.68 -2.56 3.91
CA ASN A 76 -14.51 -2.06 2.56
C ASN A 76 -13.51 -2.93 1.76
N LEU A 77 -13.93 -3.37 0.58
CA LEU A 77 -13.19 -4.30 -0.26
C LEU A 77 -11.96 -3.64 -0.90
N GLU A 78 -12.07 -2.38 -1.33
CA GLU A 78 -10.95 -1.62 -1.89
C GLU A 78 -9.90 -1.35 -0.81
N ALA A 79 -10.31 -1.01 0.41
CA ALA A 79 -9.39 -0.85 1.54
C ALA A 79 -8.65 -2.16 1.86
N SER A 80 -9.36 -3.30 1.78
CA SER A 80 -8.76 -4.62 1.94
C SER A 80 -7.73 -4.93 0.83
N LEU A 81 -8.02 -4.57 -0.42
CA LEU A 81 -7.08 -4.68 -1.54
C LEU A 81 -5.85 -3.79 -1.35
N LEU A 82 -6.06 -2.52 -1.00
CA LEU A 82 -5.00 -1.52 -0.84
C LEU A 82 -4.06 -1.82 0.34
N THR A 83 -4.59 -2.45 1.41
CA THR A 83 -3.78 -2.87 2.58
C THR A 83 -3.06 -4.19 2.31
N GLY A 84 -3.71 -5.12 1.61
CA GLY A 84 -3.12 -6.44 1.34
C GLY A 84 -1.90 -6.40 0.42
N ILE A 85 -1.84 -5.45 -0.53
CA ILE A 85 -0.70 -5.27 -1.44
C ILE A 85 0.62 -5.04 -0.69
N PRO A 86 0.80 -3.96 0.09
CA PRO A 86 2.07 -3.69 0.77
C PRO A 86 2.41 -4.74 1.84
N ASP A 87 1.42 -5.29 2.54
CA ASP A 87 1.64 -6.34 3.55
C ASP A 87 2.22 -7.61 2.92
N PHE A 88 1.79 -7.96 1.70
CA PHE A 88 2.34 -9.09 0.96
C PHE A 88 3.81 -8.89 0.63
N PHE A 89 4.19 -7.71 0.13
CA PHE A 89 5.59 -7.42 -0.20
C PHE A 89 6.50 -7.35 1.02
N LYS A 90 5.95 -7.05 2.20
CA LYS A 90 6.65 -7.11 3.49
C LYS A 90 6.74 -8.53 4.06
N GLY A 91 6.09 -9.52 3.45
CA GLY A 91 6.11 -10.92 3.90
C GLY A 91 5.16 -11.24 5.06
N TYR A 92 4.19 -10.37 5.34
CA TYR A 92 3.18 -10.63 6.37
C TYR A 92 2.11 -11.60 5.84
N GLN A 93 1.94 -12.75 6.50
CA GLN A 93 0.86 -13.71 6.23
C GLN A 93 -0.57 -13.13 6.21
N PRO A 94 -0.97 -12.16 7.06
CA PRO A 94 -2.31 -11.56 7.00
C PRO A 94 -2.64 -10.83 5.67
N SER A 95 -1.66 -10.62 4.79
CA SER A 95 -1.88 -10.04 3.46
C SER A 95 -2.78 -10.90 2.56
N LEU A 96 -2.65 -12.23 2.64
CA LEU A 96 -3.49 -13.14 1.86
C LEU A 96 -4.93 -13.14 2.37
N ASP A 97 -5.16 -12.93 3.67
CA ASP A 97 -6.51 -12.87 4.24
C ASP A 97 -7.24 -11.59 3.81
N GLN A 98 -6.54 -10.45 3.79
CA GLN A 98 -7.10 -9.18 3.32
C GLN A 98 -7.41 -9.22 1.81
N LEU A 99 -6.49 -9.76 1.00
CA LEU A 99 -6.73 -9.95 -0.43
C LEU A 99 -7.85 -10.95 -0.67
N SER A 100 -7.87 -12.08 0.04
CA SER A 100 -8.94 -13.07 -0.03
C SER A 100 -10.31 -12.45 0.25
N ARG A 101 -10.42 -11.54 1.23
CA ARG A 101 -11.67 -10.81 1.50
C ARG A 101 -12.10 -9.97 0.30
N ALA A 102 -11.17 -9.26 -0.35
CA ALA A 102 -11.44 -8.51 -1.57
C ALA A 102 -11.86 -9.41 -2.74
N VAL A 103 -11.27 -10.60 -2.86
CA VAL A 103 -11.65 -11.63 -3.84
C VAL A 103 -13.06 -12.14 -3.59
N VAL A 104 -13.39 -12.50 -2.34
CA VAL A 104 -14.73 -12.96 -1.95
C VAL A 104 -15.78 -11.89 -2.20
N GLY A 105 -15.42 -10.63 -2.00
CA GLY A 105 -16.26 -9.47 -2.32
C GLY A 105 -16.39 -9.17 -3.83
N GLY A 106 -15.74 -9.92 -4.71
CA GLY A 106 -15.90 -9.81 -6.15
C GLY A 106 -14.99 -8.79 -6.84
N LEU A 107 -13.92 -8.32 -6.21
CA LEU A 107 -12.94 -7.45 -6.89
C LEU A 107 -12.05 -8.27 -7.82
N ASN A 108 -12.26 -8.10 -9.14
CA ASN A 108 -11.51 -8.82 -10.18
C ASN A 108 -9.99 -8.55 -10.12
N VAL A 109 -9.59 -7.30 -9.89
CA VAL A 109 -8.18 -6.92 -9.72
C VAL A 109 -7.56 -7.60 -8.47
N ALA A 110 -8.34 -7.75 -7.41
CA ALA A 110 -7.91 -8.50 -6.22
C ALA A 110 -7.74 -9.98 -6.52
N ALA A 111 -8.64 -10.59 -7.30
CA ALA A 111 -8.54 -12.00 -7.70
C ALA A 111 -7.29 -12.25 -8.55
N TYR A 112 -7.00 -11.33 -9.47
CA TYR A 112 -5.80 -11.37 -10.30
C TYR A 112 -4.51 -11.30 -9.46
N LEU A 113 -4.43 -10.31 -8.57
CA LEU A 113 -3.29 -10.14 -7.67
C LEU A 113 -3.14 -11.33 -6.71
N TYR A 114 -4.24 -11.82 -6.13
CA TYR A 114 -4.22 -12.99 -5.24
C TYR A 114 -3.70 -14.24 -5.96
N ALA A 115 -4.12 -14.47 -7.21
CA ALA A 115 -3.62 -15.58 -8.02
C ALA A 115 -2.11 -15.47 -8.30
N LEU A 116 -1.62 -14.28 -8.67
CA LEU A 116 -0.19 -14.03 -8.88
C LEU A 116 0.63 -14.23 -7.59
N MET A 117 0.09 -13.78 -6.47
CA MET A 117 0.74 -13.92 -5.17
C MET A 117 0.79 -15.37 -4.69
N LEU A 118 -0.30 -16.13 -4.89
CA LEU A 118 -0.30 -17.58 -4.67
C LEU A 118 0.76 -18.26 -5.54
N TYR A 119 0.76 -18.00 -6.85
CA TYR A 119 1.73 -18.58 -7.79
C TYR A 119 3.18 -18.33 -7.35
N ARG A 120 3.49 -17.10 -6.90
CA ARG A 120 4.83 -16.73 -6.43
C ARG A 120 5.22 -17.41 -5.11
N ASN A 121 4.29 -17.55 -4.18
CA ASN A 121 4.59 -17.95 -2.81
C ASN A 121 4.60 -19.47 -2.60
N THR A 122 4.34 -20.25 -3.66
CA THR A 122 4.12 -21.69 -3.54
C THR A 122 5.12 -22.52 -4.30
N GLY A 123 5.76 -23.46 -3.60
CA GLY A 123 6.50 -24.58 -4.19
C GLY A 123 5.65 -25.85 -4.37
N GLY A 124 4.32 -25.77 -4.34
CA GLY A 124 3.42 -26.93 -4.28
C GLY A 124 2.21 -26.85 -5.23
N ALA A 125 1.74 -28.01 -5.71
CA ALA A 125 0.72 -28.15 -6.75
C ALA A 125 -0.66 -27.54 -6.39
N THR A 126 -1.05 -27.60 -5.12
CA THR A 126 -2.39 -27.16 -4.66
C THR A 126 -2.64 -25.68 -4.87
N ALA A 127 -1.63 -24.83 -4.65
CA ALA A 127 -1.77 -23.40 -4.83
C ALA A 127 -1.62 -22.96 -6.29
N ALA A 128 -0.86 -23.70 -7.10
CA ALA A 128 -0.86 -23.53 -8.54
C ALA A 128 -2.25 -23.82 -9.13
N ASP A 129 -2.95 -24.84 -8.63
CA ASP A 129 -4.32 -25.15 -9.06
C ASP A 129 -5.32 -24.08 -8.58
N MET A 130 -5.18 -23.56 -7.36
CA MET A 130 -5.98 -22.41 -6.89
C MET A 130 -5.72 -21.14 -7.72
N ALA A 131 -4.47 -20.83 -8.04
CA ALA A 131 -4.14 -19.68 -8.88
C ALA A 131 -4.75 -19.81 -10.28
N LYS A 132 -4.68 -21.01 -10.88
CA LYS A 132 -5.34 -21.31 -12.15
C LYS A 132 -6.86 -21.18 -12.07
N MET A 133 -7.48 -21.59 -10.97
CA MET A 133 -8.92 -21.41 -10.76
C MET A 133 -9.30 -19.92 -10.74
N TYR A 134 -8.55 -19.07 -10.04
CA TYR A 134 -8.84 -17.63 -9.99
C TYR A 134 -8.59 -16.93 -11.33
N ILE A 135 -7.54 -17.32 -12.05
CA ILE A 135 -7.29 -16.84 -13.42
C ILE A 135 -8.42 -17.29 -14.36
N GLY A 136 -8.82 -18.57 -14.30
CA GLY A 136 -9.93 -19.11 -15.07
C GLY A 136 -11.27 -18.45 -14.75
N ARG A 137 -11.49 -18.02 -13.51
CA ARG A 137 -12.68 -17.26 -13.11
C ARG A 137 -12.73 -15.86 -13.73
N LEU A 138 -11.58 -15.23 -13.92
CA LEU A 138 -11.46 -13.96 -14.65
C LEU A 138 -11.63 -14.16 -16.16
N GLU A 139 -11.24 -15.33 -16.66
CA GLU A 139 -11.39 -15.72 -18.06
C GLU A 139 -12.81 -16.19 -18.42
N GLY A 140 -13.69 -16.40 -17.45
CA GLY A 140 -15.06 -16.87 -17.63
C GLY A 140 -15.13 -18.36 -18.00
N GLU A 141 -15.86 -19.15 -17.22
CA GLU A 141 -16.15 -20.54 -17.59
C GLU A 141 -16.93 -20.56 -18.93
N GLU A 142 -16.44 -21.31 -19.93
CA GLU A 142 -17.14 -21.54 -21.21
C GLU A 142 -18.46 -22.30 -20.96
N GLY A 143 -19.49 -21.59 -20.51
CA GLY A 143 -20.86 -22.08 -20.39
C GLY A 143 -21.53 -22.11 -21.77
N THR A 144 -21.86 -23.30 -22.22
CA THR A 144 -22.54 -23.58 -23.49
C THR A 144 -23.85 -22.81 -23.60
N THR A 145 -23.96 -21.84 -24.53
CA THR A 145 -25.16 -21.60 -25.37
C THR A 145 -24.91 -20.46 -26.35
N ALA A 146 -25.31 -20.69 -27.60
CA ALA A 146 -25.14 -19.78 -28.72
C ALA A 146 -26.16 -18.64 -28.69
N SER A 147 -25.73 -17.40 -28.92
CA SER A 147 -26.47 -16.43 -29.73
C SER A 147 -25.57 -15.24 -30.10
N GLY A 148 -25.64 -14.82 -31.36
CA GLY A 148 -24.69 -13.92 -31.99
C GLY A 148 -24.87 -12.45 -31.60
N THR A 149 -23.85 -11.90 -30.94
CA THR A 149 -23.41 -10.49 -30.96
C THR A 149 -21.99 -10.49 -30.37
N ILE A 150 -21.02 -9.87 -31.05
CA ILE A 150 -19.58 -9.71 -30.70
C ILE A 150 -19.01 -10.86 -29.84
N SER A 151 -18.21 -11.73 -30.46
CA SER A 151 -17.63 -12.94 -29.84
C SER A 151 -17.18 -12.74 -28.38
N PRO A 152 -17.74 -13.50 -27.41
CA PRO A 152 -17.43 -13.39 -25.97
C PRO A 152 -15.93 -13.45 -25.64
N LYS A 153 -15.15 -14.17 -26.46
CA LYS A 153 -13.69 -14.27 -26.38
C LYS A 153 -12.93 -12.94 -26.51
N MET A 154 -13.50 -11.92 -27.18
CA MET A 154 -12.86 -10.60 -27.32
C MET A 154 -13.06 -9.72 -26.07
N LEU A 155 -14.21 -9.81 -25.40
CA LEU A 155 -14.47 -9.08 -24.16
C LEU A 155 -13.72 -9.69 -22.96
N HIS A 156 -13.47 -11.01 -22.97
CA HIS A 156 -12.73 -11.72 -21.91
C HIS A 156 -11.23 -11.41 -21.85
N ASN A 157 -10.56 -11.34 -23.01
CA ASN A 157 -9.16 -10.86 -23.05
C ASN A 157 -9.03 -9.40 -22.62
N PHE A 158 -10.08 -8.60 -22.83
CA PHE A 158 -10.10 -7.21 -22.43
C PHE A 158 -10.18 -7.07 -20.90
N ALA A 159 -11.09 -7.80 -20.24
CA ALA A 159 -11.21 -7.77 -18.78
C ALA A 159 -9.95 -8.28 -18.07
N TYR A 160 -9.30 -9.33 -18.58
CA TYR A 160 -8.02 -9.81 -18.05
C TYR A 160 -6.89 -8.79 -18.25
N ARG A 161 -6.81 -8.18 -19.44
CA ARG A 161 -5.82 -7.11 -19.73
C ARG A 161 -6.04 -5.90 -18.84
N GLU A 162 -7.28 -5.46 -18.68
CA GLU A 162 -7.66 -4.32 -17.84
C GLU A 162 -7.31 -4.60 -16.37
N CYS A 163 -7.64 -5.80 -15.86
CA CYS A 163 -7.25 -6.18 -14.50
C CYS A 163 -5.73 -6.24 -14.30
N ARG A 164 -4.99 -6.67 -15.33
CA ARG A 164 -3.53 -6.67 -15.33
C ARG A 164 -2.97 -5.25 -15.30
N GLU A 165 -3.47 -4.36 -16.16
CA GLU A 165 -3.04 -2.96 -16.22
C GLU A 165 -3.36 -2.22 -14.90
N ASP A 166 -4.56 -2.43 -14.35
CA ASP A 166 -4.96 -1.89 -13.05
C ASP A 166 -4.11 -2.43 -11.91
N ALA A 167 -3.79 -3.73 -11.94
CA ALA A 167 -2.90 -4.35 -10.95
C ALA A 167 -1.50 -3.75 -11.01
N VAL A 168 -0.91 -3.57 -12.21
CA VAL A 168 0.38 -2.89 -12.37
C VAL A 168 0.31 -1.48 -11.80
N TYR A 169 -0.72 -0.73 -12.19
CA TYR A 169 -0.89 0.65 -11.74
C TYR A 169 -1.01 0.74 -10.21
N LEU A 170 -1.82 -0.11 -9.59
CA LEU A 170 -2.00 -0.14 -8.13
C LEU A 170 -0.71 -0.54 -7.41
N VAL A 171 -0.04 -1.60 -7.86
CA VAL A 171 1.20 -2.09 -7.25
C VAL A 171 2.29 -1.02 -7.34
N VAL A 172 2.51 -0.43 -8.51
CA VAL A 172 3.50 0.63 -8.71
C VAL A 172 3.16 1.85 -7.88
N ARG A 173 1.91 2.32 -7.90
CA ARG A 173 1.49 3.51 -7.16
C ARG A 173 1.64 3.32 -5.65
N ILE A 174 1.21 2.18 -5.11
CA ILE A 174 1.24 1.92 -3.66
C ILE A 174 2.67 1.68 -3.20
N LEU A 175 3.47 0.90 -3.92
CA LEU A 175 4.85 0.65 -3.53
C LEU A 175 5.72 1.90 -3.67
N TRP A 176 5.58 2.66 -4.75
CA TRP A 176 6.34 3.91 -4.92
C TRP A 176 6.01 4.96 -3.85
N ASN A 177 4.73 5.05 -3.46
CA ASN A 177 4.33 5.94 -2.36
C ASN A 177 4.82 5.45 -0.99
N ASN A 178 5.01 4.15 -0.80
CA ASN A 178 5.55 3.56 0.42
C ASN A 178 7.08 3.61 0.51
N VAL A 179 7.79 3.56 -0.62
CA VAL A 179 9.25 3.71 -0.69
C VAL A 179 9.71 5.07 -0.15
N VAL A 180 8.88 6.10 -0.25
CA VAL A 180 9.18 7.42 0.34
C VAL A 180 9.25 7.38 1.88
N LEU A 181 8.78 6.30 2.52
CA LEU A 181 8.86 6.09 3.98
C LEU A 181 9.86 5.00 4.40
N GLN A 182 10.47 4.26 3.47
CA GLN A 182 11.37 3.15 3.81
C GLN A 182 12.42 3.00 2.70
N GLU A 183 13.68 3.30 2.99
CA GLU A 183 14.79 3.40 2.02
C GLU A 183 15.15 2.10 1.27
N ASP A 184 14.47 0.99 1.52
CA ASP A 184 14.78 -0.29 0.88
C ASP A 184 13.63 -0.73 -0.03
N LEU A 185 13.78 -0.49 -1.34
CA LEU A 185 13.08 -1.33 -2.31
C LEU A 185 13.62 -2.75 -2.14
N CYS A 186 12.82 -3.64 -1.54
CA CYS A 186 13.14 -5.06 -1.61
C CYS A 186 13.26 -5.47 -3.09
N PRO A 187 14.29 -6.28 -3.48
CA PRO A 187 14.44 -6.84 -4.83
C PRO A 187 13.18 -7.56 -5.34
N SER A 188 12.31 -7.97 -4.41
CA SER A 188 11.02 -8.61 -4.66
C SER A 188 9.98 -7.72 -5.35
N VAL A 189 10.07 -6.39 -5.20
CA VAL A 189 9.19 -5.40 -5.86
C VAL A 189 9.56 -5.26 -7.34
N VAL A 190 10.86 -5.14 -7.62
CA VAL A 190 11.41 -5.08 -8.97
C VAL A 190 11.06 -6.36 -9.74
N CYS A 191 11.24 -7.54 -9.13
CA CYS A 191 10.86 -8.80 -9.76
C CYS A 191 9.35 -8.91 -10.07
N LEU A 192 8.45 -8.32 -9.29
CA LEU A 192 7.02 -8.40 -9.60
C LEU A 192 6.64 -7.43 -10.73
N ILE A 193 7.27 -6.25 -10.83
CA ILE A 193 7.09 -5.34 -11.99
C ILE A 193 7.54 -6.00 -13.30
N TYR A 194 8.55 -6.88 -13.25
CA TYR A 194 9.00 -7.65 -14.42
C TYR A 194 8.16 -8.90 -14.72
N VAL A 195 7.35 -9.37 -13.75
CA VAL A 195 6.53 -10.60 -13.86
C VAL A 195 5.06 -10.28 -14.16
N ILE A 196 4.55 -9.11 -13.72
CA ILE A 196 3.24 -8.59 -14.16
C ILE A 196 3.39 -7.99 -15.56
#